data_AF-A0A7K2Z9R7-F1
#
_entry.id   AF-A0A7K2Z9R7-F1
#
_cell.length_a   1.000
_cell.length_b   1.000
_cell.length_c   1.000
_cell.angle_alpha   90.00
_cell.angle_beta   90.00
_cell.angle_gamma   90.00
#
_symmetry.space_group_name_H-M   'P 1'
#
loop_
_entity.id
_entity.type
_entity.pdbx_description
1 polymer ?
#
loop_
_entity_poly.entity_id
_entity_poly.type
_entity_poly.pdbx_seq_one_letter_code
_entity_poly.pdbx_strand_id
1 'polypeptide(L)'
;VALLVMGDGSACRTLKAPGYLDERAEAFDARATEALAAADLAALDALDETLAYELKAAGRAPWQLLSGAARGAGLGGRLLYEDAPYGVGYTVAAWS
;
A
#
# COMPACT_ATOMS: atom_id res chain seq x y z
N VAL A 1 19.98 -2.71 11.83
CA VAL A 1 19.07 -3.76 11.30
C VAL A 1 18.11 -3.08 10.33
N ALA A 2 17.65 -3.77 9.28
CA ALA A 2 16.65 -3.24 8.36
C ALA A 2 15.53 -4.26 8.18
N LEU A 3 14.31 -3.80 7.91
CA LEU A 3 13.14 -4.60 7.59
C LEU A 3 12.73 -4.33 6.14
N LEU A 4 12.49 -5.39 5.37
CA LEU A 4 11.90 -5.30 4.04
C LEU A 4 10.49 -5.90 4.10
N VAL A 5 9.50 -5.12 3.69
CA VAL A 5 8.10 -5.54 3.64
C VAL A 5 7.64 -5.45 2.19
N MET A 6 7.17 -6.57 1.64
CA MET A 6 6.78 -6.66 0.24
C MET A 6 5.28 -6.90 0.12
N GLY A 7 4.66 -6.21 -0.82
CA GLY A 7 3.28 -6.44 -1.23
C GLY A 7 2.79 -5.33 -2.15
N ASP A 8 1.98 -5.71 -3.12
CA ASP A 8 1.44 -4.80 -4.13
C ASP A 8 0.16 -4.11 -3.61
N GLY A 9 -0.17 -2.97 -4.23
CA GLY A 9 -1.48 -2.35 -4.15
C GLY A 9 -2.55 -3.16 -4.87
N SER A 10 -3.68 -2.52 -5.16
CA SER A 10 -4.80 -3.13 -5.85
C SER A 10 -4.40 -3.70 -7.21
N ALA A 11 -5.00 -4.83 -7.60
CA ALA A 11 -4.80 -5.43 -8.92
C ALA A 11 -5.94 -5.11 -9.90
N CYS A 12 -6.65 -4.00 -9.65
CA CYS A 12 -7.92 -3.65 -10.31
C CYS A 12 -7.90 -2.26 -10.98
N ARG A 13 -6.72 -1.71 -11.32
CA ARG A 13 -6.59 -0.31 -11.78
C ARG A 13 -7.00 -0.05 -13.23
N THR A 14 -7.13 -1.10 -14.06
CA THR A 14 -7.47 -0.95 -15.48
C THR A 14 -8.35 -2.11 -15.97
N LEU A 15 -8.98 -1.94 -17.14
CA LEU A 15 -9.75 -3.01 -17.79
C LEU A 15 -8.92 -4.27 -18.12
N LYS A 16 -7.59 -4.12 -18.27
CA LYS A 16 -6.67 -5.23 -18.56
C LYS A 16 -5.97 -5.74 -17.30
N ALA A 17 -6.28 -5.19 -16.13
CA ALA A 17 -5.68 -5.60 -14.88
C ALA A 17 -6.07 -7.05 -14.53
N PRO A 18 -5.26 -7.79 -13.75
CA PRO A 18 -5.57 -9.16 -13.33
C PRO A 18 -6.90 -9.30 -12.58
N GLY A 19 -7.32 -8.23 -11.89
CA GLY A 19 -8.58 -8.12 -11.16
C GLY A 19 -9.75 -7.56 -11.97
N TYR A 20 -9.52 -7.12 -13.21
CA TYR A 20 -10.41 -6.23 -13.97
C TYR A 20 -10.61 -4.86 -13.29
N LEU A 21 -11.15 -3.88 -14.02
CA LEU A 21 -11.32 -2.53 -13.49
C LEU A 21 -12.34 -2.53 -12.34
N ASP A 22 -11.94 -1.98 -11.20
CA ASP A 22 -12.81 -1.53 -10.12
C ASP A 22 -12.52 -0.05 -9.88
N GLU A 23 -13.53 0.83 -9.96
CA GLU A 23 -13.36 2.28 -9.85
C GLU A 23 -12.83 2.71 -8.46
N ARG A 24 -12.99 1.85 -7.44
CA ARG A 24 -12.50 2.10 -6.08
C ARG A 24 -10.99 1.89 -5.94
N ALA A 25 -10.37 1.19 -6.90
CA ALA A 25 -8.96 0.83 -6.90
C ALA A 25 -8.02 2.04 -6.80
N GLU A 26 -8.35 3.11 -7.53
CA GLU A 26 -7.53 4.34 -7.54
C GLU A 26 -7.40 4.97 -6.17
N ALA A 27 -8.56 5.21 -5.54
CA ALA A 27 -8.61 5.89 -4.25
C ALA A 27 -7.97 5.05 -3.14
N PHE A 28 -8.14 3.72 -3.19
CA PHE A 28 -7.48 2.81 -2.26
C PHE A 28 -5.94 2.86 -2.38
N ASP A 29 -5.41 2.77 -3.61
CA ASP A 29 -3.96 2.79 -3.83
C ASP A 29 -3.34 4.14 -3.51
N ALA A 30 -4.01 5.25 -3.84
CA ALA A 30 -3.56 6.58 -3.47
C ALA A 30 -3.45 6.72 -1.94
N ARG A 31 -4.48 6.30 -1.21
CA ARG A 31 -4.50 6.32 0.27
C ARG A 31 -3.38 5.47 0.87
N ALA A 32 -3.17 4.26 0.34
CA ALA A 32 -2.09 3.38 0.79
C ALA A 32 -0.71 3.98 0.49
N THR A 33 -0.52 4.54 -0.70
CA THR A 33 0.74 5.17 -1.10
C THR A 33 1.05 6.39 -0.24
N GLU A 34 0.09 7.27 0.01
CA GLU A 34 0.25 8.42 0.89
C GLU A 34 0.67 7.98 2.30
N ALA A 35 0.02 6.94 2.85
CA ALA A 35 0.34 6.41 4.17
C ALA A 35 1.77 5.82 4.23
N LEU A 36 2.16 5.04 3.21
CA LEU A 36 3.51 4.49 3.09
C LEU A 36 4.56 5.59 2.89
N ALA A 37 4.24 6.62 2.10
CA ALA A 37 5.12 7.75 1.81
C ALA A 37 5.40 8.60 3.05
N ALA A 38 4.42 8.77 3.93
CA ALA A 38 4.52 9.58 5.14
C ALA A 38 4.95 8.79 6.39
N ALA A 39 5.05 7.46 6.29
CA ALA A 39 5.13 6.56 7.45
C ALA A 39 3.95 6.75 8.45
N ASP A 40 2.76 7.01 7.92
CA ASP A 40 1.55 7.22 8.71
C ASP A 40 0.96 5.88 9.17
N LEU A 41 1.35 5.46 10.36
CA LEU A 41 0.93 4.20 10.97
C LEU A 41 -0.59 4.15 11.18
N ALA A 42 -1.23 5.27 11.51
CA ALA A 42 -2.67 5.32 11.75
C ALA A 42 -3.45 5.16 10.43
N ALA A 43 -2.97 5.77 9.35
CA ALA A 43 -3.56 5.58 8.03
C ALA A 43 -3.38 4.16 7.51
N LEU A 44 -2.23 3.52 7.74
CA LEU A 44 -2.01 2.11 7.41
C LEU A 44 -2.96 1.21 8.20
N ASP A 45 -3.07 1.42 9.52
CA ASP A 45 -3.96 0.64 10.39
C ASP A 45 -5.45 0.78 9.98
N ALA A 46 -5.82 1.92 9.38
CA ALA A 46 -7.17 2.20 8.91
C ALA A 46 -7.50 1.67 7.50
N LEU A 47 -6.56 1.01 6.80
CA LEU A 47 -6.83 0.40 5.51
C LEU A 47 -7.85 -0.74 5.64
N ASP A 48 -9.00 -0.55 5.00
CA ASP A 48 -10.14 -1.46 5.04
C ASP A 48 -9.74 -2.84 4.49
N GLU A 49 -9.91 -3.87 5.32
CA GLU A 49 -9.53 -5.24 5.00
C GLU A 49 -10.42 -5.84 3.91
N THR A 50 -11.72 -5.58 3.96
CA THR A 50 -12.69 -6.13 3.00
C THR A 50 -12.47 -5.51 1.63
N LEU A 51 -12.30 -4.19 1.56
CA LEU A 51 -12.00 -3.49 0.32
C LEU A 51 -10.64 -3.92 -0.25
N ALA A 52 -9.61 -4.05 0.58
CA ALA A 52 -8.31 -4.55 0.15
C ALA A 52 -8.42 -5.96 -0.46
N TYR A 53 -9.22 -6.84 0.15
CA TYR A 53 -9.48 -8.17 -0.37
C TYR A 53 -10.22 -8.14 -1.71
N GLU A 54 -11.30 -7.36 -1.82
CA GLU A 54 -12.07 -7.20 -3.06
C GLU A 54 -11.20 -6.65 -4.21
N LEU A 55 -10.32 -5.70 -3.90
CA LEU A 55 -9.38 -5.10 -4.84
C LEU A 55 -8.11 -5.92 -5.07
N LYS A 56 -7.98 -7.08 -4.42
CA LYS A 56 -6.82 -7.99 -4.49
C LYS A 56 -5.50 -7.33 -4.09
N ALA A 57 -5.53 -6.37 -3.16
CA ALA A 57 -4.36 -5.66 -2.66
C ALA A 57 -3.58 -6.53 -1.65
N ALA A 58 -2.60 -7.28 -2.15
CA ALA A 58 -1.82 -8.21 -1.33
C ALA A 58 -0.98 -7.52 -0.24
N GLY A 59 -0.65 -6.24 -0.43
CA GLY A 59 0.15 -5.45 0.49
C GLY A 59 -0.52 -5.09 1.81
N ARG A 60 -1.86 -5.10 1.90
CA ARG A 60 -2.56 -4.63 3.10
C ARG A 60 -2.07 -5.31 4.38
N ALA A 61 -2.02 -6.64 4.41
CA ALA A 61 -1.60 -7.41 5.59
C ALA A 61 -0.12 -7.15 5.98
N PRO A 62 0.87 -7.26 5.08
CA PRO A 62 2.25 -6.97 5.42
C PRO A 62 2.47 -5.49 5.82
N TRP A 63 1.69 -4.53 5.32
CA TRP A 63 1.77 -3.15 5.79
C TRP A 63 1.25 -2.95 7.24
N GLN A 64 0.32 -3.80 7.72
CA GLN A 64 -0.06 -3.82 9.15
C GLN A 64 1.10 -4.28 10.04
N LEU A 65 1.87 -5.27 9.55
CA LEU A 65 3.08 -5.74 10.24
C LEU A 65 4.13 -4.64 10.27
N LEU A 66 4.35 -3.95 9.15
CA LEU A 66 5.24 -2.79 9.08
C LEU A 66 4.83 -1.72 10.09
N SER A 67 3.53 -1.38 10.13
CA SER A 67 2.97 -0.43 11.09
C SER A 67 3.30 -0.82 12.53
N GLY A 68 3.00 -2.07 12.91
CA GLY A 68 3.31 -2.61 14.23
C GLY A 68 4.79 -2.58 14.58
N ALA A 69 5.67 -2.90 13.63
CA ALA A 69 7.12 -2.90 13.82
C ALA A 69 7.72 -1.50 13.99
N ALA A 70 7.10 -0.47 13.40
CA ALA A 70 7.56 0.91 13.46
C ALA A 70 7.00 1.72 14.65
N ARG A 71 6.07 1.15 15.43
CA ARG A 71 5.49 1.85 16.59
C ARG A 71 6.57 2.28 17.59
N GLY A 72 6.59 3.58 17.89
CA GLY A 72 7.56 4.18 18.82
C GLY A 72 8.97 4.36 18.26
N ALA A 73 9.23 3.96 17.00
CA ALA A 73 10.55 4.11 16.38
C ALA A 73 10.83 5.53 15.85
N GLY A 74 9.80 6.36 15.67
CA GLY A 74 9.94 7.76 15.24
C GLY A 74 10.48 7.93 13.81
N LEU A 75 10.23 6.95 12.93
CA LEU A 75 10.71 6.95 11.55
C LEU A 75 9.94 7.95 10.68
N GLY A 76 10.64 8.63 9.77
CA GLY A 76 10.04 9.42 8.70
C GLY A 76 9.96 8.62 7.40
N GLY A 77 8.90 8.83 6.62
CA GLY A 77 8.73 8.19 5.32
C GLY A 77 9.27 9.03 4.16
N ARG A 78 9.64 8.35 3.07
CA ARG A 78 9.91 8.94 1.76
C ARG A 78 9.45 8.02 0.65
N LEU A 79 8.59 8.52 -0.23
CA LEU A 79 8.22 7.85 -1.47
C LEU A 79 9.40 7.82 -2.44
N LEU A 80 9.66 6.67 -3.04
CA LEU A 80 10.70 6.45 -4.03
C LEU A 80 10.13 6.11 -5.40
N TYR A 81 8.95 5.47 -5.44
CA TYR A 81 8.26 5.10 -6.68
C TYR A 81 6.77 4.88 -6.43
N GLU A 82 5.95 5.25 -7.41
CA GLU A 82 4.52 4.95 -7.50
C GLU A 82 4.15 4.84 -8.99
N ASP A 83 3.51 3.74 -9.40
CA ASP A 83 2.89 3.60 -10.72
C ASP A 83 1.95 2.37 -10.75
N ALA A 84 1.18 2.20 -11.83
CA ALA A 84 0.37 1.01 -12.08
C ALA A 84 0.42 0.52 -13.55
N PRO A 85 1.61 0.25 -14.13
CA PRO A 85 1.78 -0.02 -15.56
C PRO A 85 1.05 -1.28 -16.05
N TYR A 86 0.78 -2.22 -15.15
CA TYR A 86 0.07 -3.47 -15.45
C TYR A 86 -1.35 -3.51 -14.88
N GLY A 87 -1.89 -2.37 -14.46
CA GLY A 87 -3.15 -2.29 -13.73
C GLY A 87 -3.05 -2.80 -12.29
N VAL A 88 -1.84 -2.96 -11.77
CA VAL A 88 -1.52 -3.30 -10.38
C VAL A 88 -0.78 -2.12 -9.76
N GLY A 89 -1.20 -1.66 -8.58
CA GLY A 89 -0.50 -0.58 -7.87
C GLY A 89 0.86 -1.03 -7.33
N TYR A 90 1.93 -0.32 -7.70
CA TYR A 90 3.28 -0.56 -7.20
C TYR A 90 3.81 0.68 -6.49
N THR A 91 4.15 0.53 -5.21
CA THR A 91 4.66 1.61 -4.37
C THR A 91 5.96 1.18 -3.70
N VAL A 92 6.98 2.05 -3.75
CA VAL A 92 8.24 1.86 -3.03
C VAL A 92 8.44 3.06 -2.12
N ALA A 93 8.58 2.81 -0.82
CA ALA A 93 8.90 3.83 0.17
C ALA A 93 10.06 3.37 1.06
N ALA A 94 10.83 4.33 1.56
CA ALA A 94 11.89 4.10 2.55
C ALA A 94 11.56 4.85 3.84
N TRP A 95 11.73 4.16 4.97
CA TRP A 95 11.54 4.73 6.31
C TRP A 95 12.88 4.78 7.04
N SER A 96 13.19 5.91 7.68
CA SER A 96 14.45 6.13 8.41
C SER A 96 14.32 7.12 9.54
#